data_AF-A0A0A0LTQ6-F1
#
_entry.id   AF-A0A0A0LTQ6-F1
#
_cell.length_a   1.000
_cell.length_b   1.000
_cell.length_c   1.000
_cell.angle_alpha   90.00
_cell.angle_beta   90.00
_cell.angle_gamma   90.00
#
_symmetry.space_group_name_H-M   'P 1'
#
loop_
_entity.id
_entity.type
_entity.pdbx_description
1 polymer ?
#
loop_
_entity_poly.entity_id
_entity_poly.type
_entity_poly.pdbx_seq_one_letter_code
_entity_poly.pdbx_strand_id
1 'polypeptide(L)'
;MAVTSIFHFSLPSKSSPSTPPFKTSHSLLSSPNFRPLRIICCLSNHRSDDENPTTSNSTINSLRVVFAAGGTGGRVYPAVAIADELLLAYPTAQILFLGTPNSTESAAVPSAGYEFDTVLASQLAHPIISPQNLLLPLHVIKSVIASYKKLIDFKPHIVIGTGGYVSFPICLAAKLINGVKLAIQEQNSVPGFANWVLSHFADIVFVVLNSTVECFPRKKKCLVCGNPVRLTLKQHVPKSVARLHFFPRSRKGEDLEAKVLLILGGSLGANAINIAMLNLYYQMLLENKNLYIIWQTGVKTFDEMDSLVKNHPRLHLTPCRSRCF
;
A
#
# COMPACT_ATOMS: atom_id res chain seq x y z
N MET A 1 -67.83 14.25 26.97
CA MET A 1 -67.84 14.89 25.63
C MET A 1 -66.40 15.26 25.31
N ALA A 2 -65.70 14.80 24.28
CA ALA A 2 -66.02 14.03 23.08
C ALA A 2 -64.83 13.08 22.80
N VAL A 3 -65.05 11.76 22.66
CA VAL A 3 -65.25 11.00 21.41
C VAL A 3 -63.98 10.86 20.56
N THR A 4 -63.40 9.68 20.68
CA THR A 4 -62.37 9.03 19.86
C THR A 4 -62.92 8.70 18.47
N SER A 5 -62.21 9.07 17.40
CA SER A 5 -62.53 8.63 16.04
C SER A 5 -61.34 7.87 15.46
N ILE A 6 -61.52 6.56 15.36
CA ILE A 6 -60.65 5.59 14.70
C ILE A 6 -61.01 5.62 13.21
N PHE A 7 -60.04 5.93 12.34
CA PHE A 7 -60.18 5.77 10.90
C PHE A 7 -59.52 4.46 10.45
N HIS A 8 -60.36 3.50 10.06
CA HIS A 8 -59.98 2.32 9.30
C HIS A 8 -59.72 2.72 7.84
N PHE A 9 -58.51 2.44 7.34
CA PHE A 9 -58.24 2.43 5.90
C PHE A 9 -57.88 1.01 5.45
N SER A 10 -58.76 0.46 4.60
CA SER A 10 -58.60 -0.84 3.95
C SER A 10 -57.54 -0.76 2.85
N LEU A 11 -56.59 -1.69 2.87
CA LEU A 11 -55.59 -1.91 1.81
C LEU A 11 -56.18 -2.73 0.67
N PRO A 12 -56.00 -2.35 -0.61
CA PRO A 12 -56.22 -3.26 -1.72
C PRO A 12 -54.96 -4.10 -1.98
N SER A 13 -55.17 -5.42 -2.10
CA SER A 13 -54.18 -6.43 -2.48
C SER A 13 -53.63 -6.17 -3.89
N LYS A 14 -52.30 -6.05 -4.02
CA LYS A 14 -51.61 -6.18 -5.30
C LYS A 14 -50.45 -7.17 -5.18
N SER A 15 -50.47 -8.07 -6.15
CA SER A 15 -49.64 -9.24 -6.44
C SER A 15 -48.13 -9.00 -6.39
N SER A 16 -47.44 -9.94 -5.77
CA SER A 16 -45.98 -10.15 -5.84
C SER A 16 -45.50 -10.42 -7.28
N PRO A 17 -44.41 -9.80 -7.75
CA PRO A 17 -43.73 -10.26 -8.95
C PRO A 17 -42.93 -11.53 -8.63
N SER A 18 -43.22 -12.60 -9.36
CA SER A 18 -42.52 -13.88 -9.31
C SER A 18 -41.08 -13.73 -9.81
N THR A 19 -40.11 -14.06 -8.95
CA THR A 19 -38.73 -14.29 -9.33
C THR A 19 -38.64 -15.56 -10.20
N PRO A 20 -37.97 -15.54 -11.37
CA PRO A 20 -37.78 -16.74 -12.15
C PRO A 20 -36.76 -17.66 -11.46
N PRO A 21 -36.91 -19.00 -11.58
CA PRO A 21 -36.03 -19.94 -10.91
C PRO A 21 -34.64 -19.95 -11.56
N PHE A 22 -33.61 -19.93 -10.71
CA PHE A 22 -32.22 -20.22 -11.08
C PHE A 22 -32.15 -21.64 -11.67
N LYS A 23 -32.07 -21.74 -13.00
CA LYS A 23 -31.72 -22.99 -13.67
C LYS A 23 -30.22 -23.21 -13.55
N THR A 24 -29.82 -24.15 -12.71
CA THR A 24 -28.50 -24.77 -12.72
C THR A 24 -28.34 -25.61 -13.98
N SER A 25 -27.77 -25.04 -15.04
CA SER A 25 -27.22 -25.84 -16.14
C SER A 25 -25.81 -26.29 -15.75
N HIS A 26 -25.69 -27.55 -15.33
CA HIS A 26 -24.44 -28.28 -15.41
C HIS A 26 -24.08 -28.46 -16.89
N SER A 27 -23.24 -27.57 -17.43
CA SER A 27 -22.48 -27.86 -18.64
C SER A 27 -21.09 -28.35 -18.22
N LEU A 28 -20.83 -29.61 -18.53
CA LEU A 28 -19.49 -30.21 -18.54
C LEU A 28 -18.63 -29.42 -19.53
N LEU A 29 -17.89 -28.43 -19.04
CA LEU A 29 -16.82 -27.79 -19.77
C LEU A 29 -15.53 -28.56 -19.48
N SER A 30 -15.02 -29.13 -20.57
CA SER A 30 -13.76 -29.84 -20.70
C SER A 30 -12.61 -29.13 -20.01
N SER A 31 -11.83 -29.92 -19.28
CA SER A 31 -10.57 -29.54 -18.64
C SER A 31 -9.62 -28.84 -19.62
N PRO A 32 -9.15 -27.61 -19.36
CA PRO A 32 -7.96 -27.12 -20.04
C PRO A 32 -6.75 -27.84 -19.45
N ASN A 33 -6.00 -28.50 -20.32
CA ASN A 33 -4.73 -29.17 -20.02
C ASN A 33 -3.81 -28.25 -19.19
N PHE A 34 -3.65 -28.57 -17.91
CA PHE A 34 -2.61 -28.01 -17.05
C PHE A 34 -1.24 -28.48 -17.58
N ARG A 35 -0.54 -27.60 -18.31
CA ARG A 35 0.90 -27.74 -18.48
C ARG A 35 1.58 -27.08 -17.28
N PRO A 36 2.45 -27.77 -16.54
CA PRO A 36 3.18 -27.14 -15.45
C PRO A 36 4.16 -26.14 -16.06
N LEU A 37 3.97 -24.85 -15.78
CA LEU A 37 4.94 -23.81 -16.11
C LEU A 37 6.19 -24.06 -15.28
N ARG A 38 7.21 -24.64 -15.92
CA ARG A 38 8.59 -24.66 -15.39
C ARG A 38 8.98 -23.21 -15.11
N ILE A 39 9.30 -22.91 -13.86
CA ILE A 39 10.08 -21.73 -13.48
C ILE A 39 11.42 -21.89 -14.19
N ILE A 40 11.60 -21.21 -15.33
CA ILE A 40 12.89 -21.14 -16.01
C ILE A 40 13.72 -20.16 -15.19
N CYS A 41 14.48 -20.72 -14.26
CA CYS A 41 15.67 -20.10 -13.73
C CYS A 41 16.66 -20.00 -14.91
N CYS A 42 16.87 -18.80 -15.44
CA CYS A 42 17.86 -18.56 -16.48
C CYS A 42 19.27 -18.70 -15.88
N LEU A 43 19.74 -19.94 -15.76
CA LEU A 43 21.13 -20.29 -15.55
C LEU A 43 21.68 -20.80 -16.87
N SER A 44 22.50 -19.98 -17.52
CA SER A 44 23.40 -20.43 -18.58
C SER A 44 24.80 -19.91 -18.25
N ASN A 45 25.48 -20.60 -17.34
CA ASN A 45 26.93 -20.49 -17.22
C ASN A 45 27.54 -21.28 -18.38
N HIS A 46 28.18 -20.57 -19.31
CA HIS A 46 29.24 -21.17 -20.11
C HIS A 46 30.40 -21.48 -19.16
N ARG A 47 30.57 -22.76 -18.81
CA ARG A 47 31.83 -23.30 -18.30
C ARG A 47 32.73 -23.54 -19.50
N SER A 48 33.82 -22.78 -19.58
CA SER A 48 35.07 -23.25 -20.17
C SER A 48 36.07 -23.25 -19.03
N ASP A 49 36.48 -24.46 -18.66
CA ASP A 49 37.56 -24.70 -17.72
C ASP A 49 38.85 -24.12 -18.32
N ASP A 50 39.48 -23.20 -17.62
CA ASP A 50 40.91 -22.92 -17.71
C ASP A 50 41.36 -22.28 -16.39
N GLU A 51 42.11 -23.05 -15.60
CA GLU A 51 42.75 -22.60 -14.36
C GLU A 51 43.90 -21.63 -14.68
N ASN A 52 43.82 -20.42 -14.12
CA ASN A 52 44.99 -19.60 -13.76
C ASN A 52 44.57 -18.58 -12.70
N PRO A 53 45.22 -18.50 -11.51
CA PRO A 53 44.85 -17.56 -10.47
C PRO A 53 45.52 -16.21 -10.74
N THR A 54 45.07 -15.52 -11.80
CA THR A 54 45.32 -14.09 -11.91
C THR A 54 44.23 -13.35 -11.15
N THR A 55 44.65 -12.70 -10.06
CA THR A 55 43.92 -11.78 -9.21
C THR A 55 43.31 -10.64 -10.05
N SER A 56 42.23 -10.93 -10.76
CA SER A 56 41.34 -9.92 -11.30
C SER A 56 40.38 -9.56 -10.18
N ASN A 57 40.61 -8.39 -9.57
CA ASN A 57 39.58 -7.68 -8.82
C ASN A 57 38.46 -7.33 -9.80
N SER A 58 37.65 -8.31 -10.21
CA SER A 58 36.35 -8.04 -10.79
C SER A 58 35.56 -7.36 -9.69
N THR A 59 35.42 -6.05 -9.79
CA THR A 59 34.39 -5.32 -9.04
C THR A 59 33.09 -6.08 -9.25
N ILE A 60 32.66 -6.84 -8.26
CA ILE A 60 31.33 -7.43 -8.25
C ILE A 60 30.42 -6.21 -8.34
N ASN A 61 29.89 -5.94 -9.53
CA ASN A 61 29.09 -4.77 -9.79
C ASN A 61 27.76 -5.01 -9.06
N SER A 62 27.75 -4.64 -7.78
CA SER A 62 26.62 -4.80 -6.88
C SER A 62 25.38 -4.22 -7.54
N LEU A 63 24.27 -4.95 -7.51
CA LEU A 63 22.98 -4.44 -7.97
C LEU A 63 22.70 -3.10 -7.28
N ARG A 64 22.25 -2.11 -8.05
CA ARG A 64 22.00 -0.74 -7.57
C ARG A 64 20.57 -0.39 -7.94
N VAL A 65 19.74 -0.17 -6.92
CA VAL A 65 18.30 0.00 -7.08
C VAL A 65 17.89 1.32 -6.46
N VAL A 66 17.13 2.11 -7.21
CA VAL A 66 16.50 3.31 -6.67
C VAL A 66 15.01 3.09 -6.55
N PHE A 67 14.45 3.41 -5.38
CA PHE A 67 13.02 3.44 -5.15
C PHE A 67 12.51 4.87 -5.20
N ALA A 68 11.52 5.11 -6.05
CA ALA A 68 10.80 6.37 -6.16
C ALA A 68 9.42 6.18 -5.51
N ALA A 69 9.35 6.41 -4.20
CA ALA A 69 8.16 6.20 -3.39
C ALA A 69 7.78 7.49 -2.66
N GLY A 70 6.54 7.95 -2.81
CA GLY A 70 6.10 9.10 -2.03
C GLY A 70 4.61 9.23 -1.80
N GLY A 71 4.28 10.03 -0.78
CA GLY A 71 2.91 10.32 -0.37
C GLY A 71 2.53 9.57 0.91
N THR A 72 1.61 8.62 0.80
CA THR A 72 1.07 7.88 1.96
C THR A 72 1.77 6.54 2.15
N GLY A 73 1.60 5.93 3.32
CA GLY A 73 2.21 4.63 3.65
C GLY A 73 1.87 3.51 2.66
N GLY A 74 0.71 3.58 1.99
CA GLY A 74 0.29 2.58 1.00
C GLY A 74 1.22 2.48 -0.22
N ARG A 75 2.09 3.47 -0.46
CA ARG A 75 3.10 3.45 -1.53
C ARG A 75 4.52 3.22 -1.02
N VAL A 76 4.79 3.71 0.19
CA VAL A 76 6.10 3.59 0.84
C VAL A 76 6.35 2.17 1.34
N TYR A 77 5.40 1.56 2.03
CA TYR A 77 5.61 0.24 2.63
C TYR A 77 5.79 -0.89 1.60
N PRO A 78 5.10 -0.91 0.45
CA PRO A 78 5.41 -1.87 -0.60
C PRO A 78 6.82 -1.68 -1.17
N ALA A 79 7.31 -0.44 -1.29
CA ALA A 79 8.69 -0.18 -1.73
C ALA A 79 9.71 -0.76 -0.74
N VAL A 80 9.49 -0.55 0.56
CA VAL A 80 10.29 -1.15 1.63
C VAL A 80 10.24 -2.68 1.57
N ALA A 81 9.05 -3.27 1.39
CA ALA A 81 8.92 -4.73 1.29
C ALA A 81 9.66 -5.32 0.08
N ILE A 82 9.66 -4.63 -1.07
CA ILE A 82 10.45 -5.05 -2.23
C ILE A 82 11.95 -4.92 -1.92
N ALA A 83 12.38 -3.84 -1.26
CA ALA A 83 13.77 -3.64 -0.88
C ALA A 83 14.26 -4.73 0.09
N ASP A 84 13.43 -5.12 1.06
CA ASP A 84 13.75 -6.19 2.03
C ASP A 84 14.03 -7.52 1.29
N GLU A 85 13.13 -7.92 0.39
CA GLU A 85 13.28 -9.15 -0.38
C GLU A 85 14.47 -9.07 -1.37
N LEU A 86 14.78 -7.89 -1.90
CA LEU A 86 15.96 -7.68 -2.75
C LEU A 86 17.27 -7.83 -1.98
N LEU A 87 17.36 -7.33 -0.74
CA LEU A 87 18.55 -7.53 0.10
C LEU A 87 18.72 -8.99 0.53
N LEU A 88 17.62 -9.71 0.76
CA LEU A 88 17.68 -11.16 1.02
C LEU A 88 18.22 -11.94 -0.19
N ALA A 89 17.76 -11.60 -1.40
CA ALA A 89 18.20 -12.27 -2.62
C ALA A 89 19.60 -11.82 -3.08
N TYR A 90 19.95 -10.55 -2.86
CA TYR A 90 21.21 -9.93 -3.26
C TYR A 90 21.81 -9.12 -2.09
N PRO A 91 22.52 -9.78 -1.15
CA PRO A 91 23.02 -9.12 0.06
C PRO A 91 23.99 -7.96 -0.18
N THR A 92 24.64 -7.91 -1.34
CA THR A 92 25.54 -6.82 -1.71
C THR A 92 24.84 -5.68 -2.44
N ALA A 93 23.52 -5.73 -2.64
CA ALA A 93 22.79 -4.70 -3.37
C ALA A 93 22.82 -3.36 -2.63
N GLN A 94 23.00 -2.27 -3.37
CA GLN A 94 22.88 -0.90 -2.85
C GLN A 94 21.50 -0.36 -3.19
N ILE A 95 20.81 0.15 -2.17
CA ILE A 95 19.44 0.61 -2.27
C ILE A 95 19.35 2.05 -1.80
N LEU A 96 18.84 2.91 -2.68
CA LEU A 96 18.59 4.32 -2.39
C LEU A 96 17.10 4.64 -2.59
N PHE A 97 16.49 5.27 -1.61
CA PHE A 97 15.13 5.79 -1.73
C PHE A 97 15.18 7.30 -2.02
N LEU A 98 14.39 7.71 -3.01
CA LEU A 98 14.18 9.10 -3.36
C LEU A 98 12.73 9.49 -3.08
N GLY A 99 12.55 10.53 -2.27
CA GLY A 99 11.24 11.00 -1.84
C GLY A 99 11.20 12.50 -1.60
N THR A 100 10.16 12.99 -0.92
CA THR A 100 10.04 14.41 -0.59
C THR A 100 10.52 14.72 0.83
N PRO A 101 11.02 15.93 1.11
CA PRO A 101 11.33 16.32 2.48
C PRO A 101 10.05 16.42 3.32
N ASN A 102 10.16 16.20 4.65
CA ASN A 102 9.08 16.33 5.63
C ASN A 102 7.81 15.52 5.30
N SER A 103 8.00 14.29 4.85
CA SER A 103 6.97 13.41 4.32
C SER A 103 6.88 12.10 5.08
N THR A 104 5.86 11.29 4.77
CA THR A 104 5.74 9.94 5.36
C THR A 104 6.98 9.11 5.01
N GLU A 105 7.45 9.19 3.77
CA GLU A 105 8.64 8.46 3.32
C GLU A 105 9.91 8.92 4.04
N SER A 106 10.09 10.21 4.32
CA SER A 106 11.30 10.71 4.99
C SER A 106 11.46 10.21 6.43
N ALA A 107 10.35 9.77 7.06
CA ALA A 107 10.40 9.14 8.37
C ALA A 107 10.44 7.61 8.28
N ALA A 108 9.61 7.01 7.41
CA ALA A 108 9.42 5.57 7.36
C ALA A 108 10.62 4.83 6.76
N VAL A 109 11.26 5.39 5.73
CA VAL A 109 12.38 4.73 5.03
C VAL A 109 13.64 4.66 5.90
N PRO A 110 14.14 5.76 6.51
CA PRO A 110 15.28 5.67 7.43
C PRO A 110 14.99 4.77 8.64
N SER A 111 13.75 4.77 9.14
CA SER A 111 13.34 3.89 10.23
C SER A 111 13.39 2.39 9.87
N ALA A 112 13.33 2.07 8.57
CA ALA A 112 13.50 0.71 8.04
C ALA A 112 14.97 0.38 7.72
N GLY A 113 15.91 1.31 7.95
CA GLY A 113 17.34 1.09 7.76
C GLY A 113 17.87 1.39 6.34
N TYR A 114 17.09 2.06 5.50
CA TYR A 114 17.48 2.39 4.13
C TYR A 114 17.99 3.82 3.98
N GLU A 115 18.91 4.01 3.03
CA GLU A 115 19.37 5.34 2.63
C GLU A 115 18.22 6.11 1.96
N PHE A 116 18.05 7.37 2.37
CA PHE A 116 16.97 8.24 1.89
C PHE A 116 17.53 9.60 1.51
N ASP A 117 17.18 10.05 0.30
CA ASP A 117 17.52 11.37 -0.20
C ASP A 117 16.28 12.06 -0.78
N THR A 118 16.30 13.38 -0.81
CA THR A 118 15.13 14.20 -1.07
C THR A 118 15.19 14.88 -2.43
N VAL A 119 14.05 14.89 -3.11
CA VAL A 119 13.78 15.67 -4.30
C VAL A 119 12.58 16.56 -4.00
N LEU A 120 12.72 17.87 -4.25
CA LEU A 120 11.58 18.76 -4.19
C LEU A 120 10.58 18.34 -5.26
N ALA A 121 9.33 18.12 -4.88
CA ALA A 121 8.25 17.85 -5.81
C ALA A 121 6.99 18.57 -5.35
N SER A 122 6.17 19.02 -6.32
CA SER A 122 4.92 19.71 -6.05
C SER A 122 3.73 18.82 -6.39
N GLN A 123 2.71 18.88 -5.56
CA GLN A 123 1.45 18.16 -5.78
C GLN A 123 0.60 18.89 -6.83
N LEU A 124 -0.15 18.13 -7.61
CA LEU A 124 -1.14 18.69 -8.54
C LEU A 124 -2.38 19.12 -7.74
N ALA A 125 -2.65 20.42 -7.69
CA ALA A 125 -3.85 20.94 -7.06
C ALA A 125 -5.09 20.57 -7.88
N HIS A 126 -6.21 20.33 -7.20
CA HIS A 126 -7.50 20.08 -7.82
C HIS A 126 -8.44 21.26 -7.55
N PRO A 127 -9.15 21.79 -8.56
CA PRO A 127 -9.20 21.37 -9.96
C PRO A 127 -7.89 21.65 -10.73
N ILE A 128 -7.65 20.89 -11.81
CA ILE A 128 -6.38 20.93 -12.59
C ILE A 128 -6.09 22.34 -13.15
N ILE A 129 -7.13 23.11 -13.48
CA ILE A 129 -7.03 24.46 -14.07
C ILE A 129 -6.78 25.53 -12.99
N SER A 130 -6.48 25.14 -11.74
CA SER A 130 -6.16 26.08 -10.67
C SER A 130 -4.91 26.91 -11.00
N PRO A 131 -4.90 28.23 -10.71
CA PRO A 131 -3.71 29.07 -10.87
C PRO A 131 -2.51 28.57 -10.03
N GLN A 132 -2.76 27.77 -8.99
CA GLN A 132 -1.72 27.09 -8.20
C GLN A 132 -0.88 26.12 -9.05
N ASN A 133 -1.43 25.62 -10.15
CA ASN A 133 -0.75 24.70 -11.06
C ASN A 133 0.02 25.43 -12.18
N LEU A 134 -0.04 26.76 -12.28
CA LEU A 134 0.63 27.50 -13.37
C LEU A 134 2.15 27.33 -13.34
N LEU A 135 2.74 27.27 -12.15
CA LEU A 135 4.18 27.04 -11.94
C LEU A 135 4.56 25.56 -11.84
N LEU A 136 3.57 24.65 -11.82
CA LEU A 136 3.81 23.22 -11.65
C LEU A 136 4.71 22.64 -12.75
N PRO A 137 4.56 22.96 -14.04
CA PRO A 137 5.47 22.46 -15.08
C PRO A 137 6.93 22.85 -14.81
N LEU A 138 7.18 24.08 -14.38
CA LEU A 138 8.52 24.57 -14.04
C LEU A 138 9.09 23.82 -12.84
N HIS A 139 8.27 23.57 -11.81
CA HIS A 139 8.68 22.77 -10.66
C HIS A 139 9.00 21.33 -11.06
N VAL A 140 8.18 20.71 -11.91
CA VAL A 140 8.43 19.35 -12.42
C VAL A 140 9.75 19.29 -13.20
N ILE A 141 10.02 20.25 -14.10
CA ILE A 141 11.29 20.30 -14.84
C ILE A 141 12.48 20.41 -13.88
N LYS A 142 12.42 21.30 -12.89
CA LYS A 142 13.47 21.41 -11.85
C LYS A 142 13.65 20.10 -11.08
N SER A 143 12.54 19.43 -10.75
CA SER A 143 12.55 18.14 -10.05
C SER A 143 13.17 17.02 -10.88
N VAL A 144 12.90 17.00 -12.20
CA VAL A 144 13.49 16.05 -13.15
C VAL A 144 15.00 16.27 -13.24
N ILE A 145 15.45 17.52 -13.37
CA ILE A 145 16.90 17.85 -13.43
C ILE A 145 17.59 17.43 -12.13
N ALA A 146 17.00 17.74 -10.98
CA ALA A 146 17.54 17.34 -9.67
C ALA A 146 17.60 15.81 -9.52
N SER A 147 16.54 15.11 -9.93
CA SER A 147 16.49 13.65 -9.92
C SER A 147 17.55 13.05 -10.85
N TYR A 148 17.71 13.62 -12.05
CA TYR A 148 18.70 13.15 -13.03
C TYR A 148 20.12 13.22 -12.47
N LYS A 149 20.50 14.32 -11.81
CA LYS A 149 21.81 14.44 -11.15
C LYS A 149 22.03 13.32 -10.13
N LYS A 150 21.07 13.13 -9.21
CA LYS A 150 21.15 12.07 -8.19
C LYS A 150 21.24 10.67 -8.80
N LEU A 151 20.50 10.40 -9.87
CA LEU A 151 20.54 9.11 -10.57
C LEU A 151 21.88 8.90 -11.30
N ILE A 152 22.49 9.95 -11.87
CA ILE A 152 23.81 9.85 -12.49
C ILE A 152 24.90 9.59 -11.44
N ASP A 153 24.79 10.22 -10.26
CA ASP A 153 25.74 10.02 -9.18
C ASP A 153 25.65 8.59 -8.61
N PHE A 154 24.43 8.09 -8.40
CA PHE A 154 24.19 6.74 -7.88
C PHE A 154 24.37 5.61 -8.91
N LYS A 155 24.18 5.91 -10.21
CA LYS A 155 24.27 4.95 -11.34
C LYS A 155 23.39 3.70 -11.16
N PRO A 156 22.07 3.83 -10.93
CA PRO A 156 21.20 2.67 -10.72
C PRO A 156 21.10 1.80 -11.97
N HIS A 157 20.95 0.49 -11.76
CA HIS A 157 20.60 -0.43 -12.83
C HIS A 157 19.09 -0.43 -13.10
N ILE A 158 18.30 -0.21 -12.04
CA ILE A 158 16.85 -0.16 -12.10
C ILE A 158 16.28 0.90 -11.15
N VAL A 159 15.24 1.57 -11.59
CA VAL A 159 14.40 2.47 -10.80
C VAL A 159 13.01 1.85 -10.66
N ILE A 160 12.50 1.80 -9.43
CA ILE A 160 11.19 1.24 -9.10
C ILE A 160 10.29 2.36 -8.59
N GLY A 161 9.28 2.72 -9.36
CA GLY A 161 8.27 3.71 -8.96
C GLY A 161 7.06 3.04 -8.31
N THR A 162 6.76 3.35 -7.06
CA THR A 162 5.58 2.82 -6.35
C THR A 162 4.42 3.81 -6.29
N GLY A 163 4.52 4.90 -7.06
CA GLY A 163 3.56 5.99 -7.09
C GLY A 163 3.93 7.13 -6.14
N GLY A 164 3.14 8.21 -6.22
CA GLY A 164 3.48 9.49 -5.60
C GLY A 164 3.56 10.58 -6.65
N TYR A 165 3.40 11.83 -6.23
CA TYR A 165 3.71 12.95 -7.13
C TYR A 165 5.23 13.07 -7.35
N VAL A 166 6.04 12.70 -6.35
CA VAL A 166 7.50 12.66 -6.45
C VAL A 166 8.03 11.53 -7.32
N SER A 167 7.30 10.40 -7.43
CA SER A 167 7.75 9.29 -8.27
C SER A 167 7.78 9.68 -9.75
N PHE A 168 6.94 10.63 -10.17
CA PHE A 168 6.85 11.10 -11.54
C PHE A 168 8.18 11.69 -12.06
N PRO A 169 8.73 12.79 -11.49
CA PRO A 169 9.98 13.36 -11.99
C PRO A 169 11.17 12.41 -11.86
N ILE A 170 11.22 11.57 -10.82
CA ILE A 170 12.31 10.61 -10.63
C ILE A 170 12.30 9.52 -11.71
N CYS A 171 11.14 8.91 -11.95
CA CYS A 171 11.01 7.85 -12.96
C CYS A 171 11.20 8.41 -14.38
N LEU A 172 10.75 9.64 -14.64
CA LEU A 172 10.99 10.29 -15.93
C LEU A 172 12.50 10.54 -16.14
N ALA A 173 13.19 11.05 -15.12
CA ALA A 173 14.64 11.25 -15.16
C ALA A 173 15.40 9.93 -15.41
N ALA A 174 14.94 8.82 -14.82
CA ALA A 174 15.51 7.50 -15.06
C ALA A 174 15.48 7.08 -16.53
N LYS A 175 14.39 7.40 -17.24
CA LYS A 175 14.25 7.07 -18.67
C LYS A 175 15.08 7.94 -19.59
N LEU A 176 15.60 9.08 -19.11
CA LEU A 176 16.56 9.90 -19.85
C LEU A 176 17.98 9.30 -19.80
N ILE A 177 18.25 8.37 -18.87
CA ILE A 177 19.55 7.73 -18.70
C ILE A 177 19.55 6.42 -19.48
N ASN A 178 20.50 6.28 -20.41
CA ASN A 178 20.62 5.06 -21.21
C ASN A 178 20.99 3.86 -20.33
N GLY A 179 20.35 2.71 -20.58
CA GLY A 179 20.60 1.46 -19.86
C GLY A 179 19.84 1.28 -18.55
N VAL A 180 19.22 2.33 -17.98
CA VAL A 180 18.45 2.22 -16.73
C VAL A 180 17.06 1.62 -17.01
N LYS A 181 16.73 0.55 -16.29
CA LYS A 181 15.39 -0.07 -16.33
C LYS A 181 14.41 0.67 -15.44
N LEU A 182 13.15 0.75 -15.86
CA LEU A 182 12.07 1.32 -15.06
C LEU A 182 10.99 0.27 -14.82
N ALA A 183 10.72 -0.02 -13.55
CA ALA A 183 9.57 -0.80 -13.13
C ALA A 183 8.58 0.08 -12.35
N ILE A 184 7.30 -0.20 -12.50
CA ILE A 184 6.24 0.47 -11.72
C ILE A 184 5.50 -0.58 -10.89
N GLN A 185 5.17 -0.26 -9.64
CA GLN A 185 4.30 -1.04 -8.77
C GLN A 185 3.03 -0.23 -8.49
N GLU A 186 1.88 -0.74 -8.93
CA GLU A 186 0.56 -0.16 -8.65
C GLU A 186 -0.20 -1.02 -7.64
N GLN A 187 -0.56 -0.41 -6.50
CA GLN A 187 -1.24 -1.08 -5.40
C GLN A 187 -2.76 -0.98 -5.47
N ASN A 188 -3.27 0.01 -6.18
CA ASN A 188 -4.68 0.36 -6.19
C ASN A 188 -5.43 -0.38 -7.30
N SER A 189 -6.74 -0.53 -7.12
CA SER A 189 -7.64 -1.07 -8.16
C SER A 189 -7.70 -0.15 -9.39
N VAL A 190 -7.64 1.16 -9.17
CA VAL A 190 -7.54 2.20 -10.21
C VAL A 190 -6.16 2.84 -10.13
N PRO A 191 -5.38 2.88 -11.22
CA PRO A 191 -4.04 3.39 -11.18
C PRO A 191 -4.00 4.88 -10.86
N GLY A 192 -3.02 5.28 -10.05
CA GLY A 192 -2.77 6.70 -9.82
C GLY A 192 -2.30 7.38 -11.11
N PHE A 193 -2.64 8.67 -11.29
CA PHE A 193 -2.29 9.41 -12.51
C PHE A 193 -0.79 9.32 -12.86
N ALA A 194 0.10 9.46 -11.88
CA ALA A 194 1.54 9.33 -12.08
C ALA A 194 1.93 7.94 -12.63
N ASN A 195 1.45 6.85 -12.01
CA ASN A 195 1.73 5.49 -12.47
C ASN A 195 1.12 5.23 -13.84
N TRP A 196 -0.09 5.74 -14.09
CA TRP A 196 -0.74 5.63 -15.38
C TRP A 196 0.09 6.28 -16.50
N VAL A 197 0.61 7.49 -16.30
CA VAL A 197 1.50 8.13 -17.28
C VAL A 197 2.82 7.36 -17.40
N LEU A 198 3.48 7.06 -16.28
CA LEU A 198 4.77 6.38 -16.25
C LEU A 198 4.73 4.98 -16.89
N SER A 199 3.57 4.31 -16.87
CA SER A 199 3.38 3.00 -17.52
C SER A 199 3.69 3.00 -19.02
N HIS A 200 3.60 4.16 -19.68
CA HIS A 200 3.99 4.30 -21.09
C HIS A 200 5.50 4.08 -21.27
N PHE A 201 6.30 4.55 -20.31
CA PHE A 201 7.75 4.53 -20.38
C PHE A 201 8.40 3.35 -19.63
N ALA A 202 7.65 2.74 -18.70
CA ALA A 202 8.11 1.60 -17.92
C ALA A 202 8.43 0.38 -18.81
N ASP A 203 9.45 -0.37 -18.40
CA ASP A 203 9.80 -1.67 -18.97
C ASP A 203 8.77 -2.73 -18.54
N ILE A 204 8.35 -2.70 -17.27
CA ILE A 204 7.34 -3.58 -16.68
C ILE A 204 6.47 -2.84 -15.65
N VAL A 205 5.21 -3.26 -15.52
CA VAL A 205 4.26 -2.72 -14.53
C VAL A 205 3.72 -3.88 -13.70
N PHE A 206 4.01 -3.89 -12.41
CA PHE A 206 3.46 -4.84 -11.45
C PHE A 206 2.14 -4.31 -10.91
N VAL A 207 1.11 -5.15 -10.92
CA VAL A 207 -0.24 -4.81 -10.45
C VAL A 207 -0.76 -5.82 -9.45
N VAL A 208 -1.68 -5.37 -8.59
CA VAL A 208 -2.30 -6.24 -7.56
C VAL A 208 -3.43 -7.08 -8.13
N LEU A 209 -4.26 -6.51 -9.01
CA LEU A 209 -5.50 -7.12 -9.48
C LEU A 209 -5.51 -7.23 -11.00
N ASN A 210 -6.17 -8.27 -11.51
CA ASN A 210 -6.44 -8.44 -12.94
C ASN A 210 -7.25 -7.25 -13.51
N SER A 211 -8.21 -6.72 -12.74
CA SER A 211 -9.01 -5.57 -13.16
C SER A 211 -8.18 -4.31 -13.39
N THR A 212 -7.09 -4.12 -12.64
CA THR A 212 -6.20 -2.96 -12.78
C THR A 212 -5.46 -2.97 -14.12
N VAL A 213 -5.20 -4.15 -14.69
CA VAL A 213 -4.56 -4.28 -16.02
C VAL A 213 -5.36 -3.55 -17.09
N GLU A 214 -6.68 -3.61 -17.02
CA GLU A 214 -7.59 -2.99 -17.99
C GLU A 214 -7.50 -1.46 -18.00
N CYS A 215 -7.07 -0.86 -16.90
CA CYS A 215 -6.91 0.59 -16.77
C CYS A 215 -5.60 1.11 -17.40
N PHE A 216 -4.62 0.23 -17.66
CA PHE A 216 -3.34 0.62 -18.22
C PHE A 216 -3.35 0.58 -19.76
N PRO A 217 -2.68 1.54 -20.42
CA PRO A 217 -2.65 1.63 -21.88
C PRO A 217 -1.80 0.52 -22.51
N ARG A 218 -0.76 0.04 -21.82
CA ARG A 218 0.15 -1.02 -22.30
C ARG A 218 -0.03 -2.31 -21.51
N LYS A 219 -1.20 -2.95 -21.65
CA LYS A 219 -1.59 -4.17 -20.91
C LYS A 219 -0.57 -5.31 -20.95
N LYS A 220 0.11 -5.51 -22.09
CA LYS A 220 1.14 -6.56 -22.25
C LYS A 220 2.36 -6.39 -21.34
N LYS A 221 2.60 -5.19 -20.80
CA LYS A 221 3.66 -4.91 -19.83
C LYS A 221 3.22 -5.12 -18.39
N CYS A 222 1.94 -5.38 -18.16
CA CYS A 222 1.40 -5.56 -16.83
C CYS A 222 1.58 -7.02 -16.38
N LEU A 223 2.11 -7.21 -15.17
CA LEU A 223 2.23 -8.50 -14.52
C LEU A 223 1.49 -8.46 -13.18
N VAL A 224 0.61 -9.44 -12.97
CA VAL A 224 -0.22 -9.51 -11.77
C VAL A 224 0.53 -10.31 -10.71
N CYS A 225 1.05 -9.61 -9.69
CA CYS A 225 1.88 -10.20 -8.64
C CYS A 225 1.30 -10.03 -7.22
N GLY A 226 0.17 -9.34 -7.09
CA GLY A 226 -0.34 -8.94 -5.78
C GLY A 226 0.42 -7.74 -5.20
N ASN A 227 0.17 -7.46 -3.92
CA ASN A 227 0.79 -6.33 -3.22
C ASN A 227 1.95 -6.83 -2.34
N PRO A 228 3.16 -6.27 -2.46
CA PRO A 228 4.26 -6.58 -1.56
C PRO A 228 3.88 -6.30 -0.10
N VAL A 229 4.12 -7.29 0.77
CA VAL A 229 3.82 -7.21 2.21
C VAL A 229 5.13 -7.30 2.99
N ARG A 230 5.28 -6.41 3.98
CA ARG A 230 6.47 -6.34 4.84
C ARG A 230 6.74 -7.67 5.52
N LEU A 231 8.02 -8.03 5.67
CA LEU A 231 8.45 -9.27 6.32
C LEU A 231 7.99 -9.35 7.78
N THR A 232 7.92 -8.22 8.48
CA THR A 232 7.47 -8.16 9.88
C THR A 232 6.04 -8.70 10.05
N LEU A 233 5.17 -8.50 9.06
CA LEU A 233 3.79 -9.00 9.09
C LEU A 233 3.70 -10.53 8.93
N LYS A 234 4.77 -11.19 8.48
CA LYS A 234 4.86 -12.66 8.43
C LYS A 234 5.15 -13.26 9.82
N GLN A 235 5.56 -12.46 10.80
CA GLN A 235 5.87 -12.94 12.15
C GLN A 235 4.59 -13.28 12.92
N HIS A 236 4.53 -14.49 13.47
CA HIS A 236 3.38 -14.92 14.27
C HIS A 236 3.52 -14.46 15.72
N VAL A 237 2.52 -13.72 16.23
CA VAL A 237 2.41 -13.36 17.65
C VAL A 237 1.26 -14.14 18.27
N PRO A 238 1.47 -14.89 19.37
CA PRO A 238 0.40 -15.59 20.07
C PRO A 238 -0.70 -14.62 20.52
N LYS A 239 -1.97 -15.01 20.33
CA LYS A 239 -3.13 -14.17 20.69
C LYS A 239 -3.11 -13.71 22.15
N SER A 240 -2.62 -14.55 23.07
CA SER A 240 -2.49 -14.22 24.49
C SER A 240 -1.50 -13.08 24.74
N VAL A 241 -0.36 -13.09 24.05
CA VAL A 241 0.69 -12.06 24.13
C VAL A 241 0.17 -10.74 23.54
N ALA A 242 -0.42 -10.79 22.35
CA ALA A 242 -0.98 -9.60 21.70
C ALA A 242 -2.07 -8.95 22.57
N ARG A 243 -2.91 -9.76 23.22
CA ARG A 243 -3.96 -9.23 24.08
C ARG A 243 -3.42 -8.54 25.32
N LEU A 244 -2.43 -9.13 25.99
CA LEU A 244 -1.79 -8.51 27.14
C LEU A 244 -1.13 -7.18 26.76
N HIS A 245 -0.55 -7.11 25.55
CA HIS A 245 0.04 -5.88 25.03
C HIS A 245 -0.99 -4.76 24.83
N PHE A 246 -2.11 -5.02 24.16
CA PHE A 246 -3.12 -3.99 23.87
C PHE A 246 -4.06 -3.70 25.04
N PHE A 247 -4.33 -4.68 25.89
CA PHE A 247 -5.28 -4.61 27.00
C PHE A 247 -4.66 -5.13 28.31
N PRO A 248 -3.65 -4.42 28.87
CA PRO A 248 -2.93 -4.89 30.06
C PRO A 248 -3.80 -4.96 31.32
N ARG A 249 -4.95 -4.28 31.32
CA ARG A 249 -5.90 -4.22 32.44
C ARG A 249 -6.98 -5.30 32.37
N SER A 250 -6.98 -6.16 31.35
CA SER A 250 -7.91 -7.29 31.28
C SER A 250 -7.54 -8.39 32.28
N ARG A 251 -8.54 -8.90 33.00
CA ARG A 251 -8.35 -9.95 34.00
C ARG A 251 -7.94 -11.26 33.33
N LYS A 252 -6.91 -11.93 33.86
CA LYS A 252 -6.55 -13.30 33.47
C LYS A 252 -7.73 -14.24 33.75
N GLY A 253 -8.30 -14.84 32.70
CA GLY A 253 -9.29 -15.92 32.82
C GLY A 253 -10.69 -15.61 32.28
N GLU A 254 -11.10 -14.35 32.12
CA GLU A 254 -12.46 -13.97 31.65
C GLU A 254 -12.64 -14.07 30.11
N ASP A 255 -11.63 -14.59 29.40
CA ASP A 255 -11.29 -14.03 28.10
C ASP A 255 -11.10 -15.10 27.00
N LEU A 256 -11.41 -16.37 27.26
CA LEU A 256 -11.28 -17.43 26.25
C LEU A 256 -12.12 -17.15 24.98
N GLU A 257 -13.22 -16.39 25.12
CA GLU A 257 -14.17 -16.02 24.05
C GLU A 257 -14.10 -14.54 23.63
N ALA A 258 -13.02 -13.82 23.95
CA ALA A 258 -12.93 -12.40 23.63
C ALA A 258 -12.89 -12.14 22.11
N LYS A 259 -13.74 -11.23 21.66
CA LYS A 259 -13.78 -10.74 20.28
C LYS A 259 -13.08 -9.38 20.21
N VAL A 260 -12.07 -9.27 19.35
CA VAL A 260 -11.34 -8.01 19.14
C VAL A 260 -11.79 -7.40 17.82
N LEU A 261 -12.35 -6.19 17.88
CA LEU A 261 -12.66 -5.34 16.74
C LEU A 261 -11.50 -4.37 16.49
N LEU A 262 -10.82 -4.55 15.36
CA LEU A 262 -9.80 -3.63 14.89
C LEU A 262 -10.41 -2.64 13.89
N ILE A 263 -10.22 -1.35 14.15
CA ILE A 263 -10.77 -0.26 13.36
C ILE A 263 -9.61 0.54 12.79
N LEU A 264 -9.54 0.57 11.46
CA LEU A 264 -8.46 1.21 10.72
C LEU A 264 -9.01 2.39 9.91
N GLY A 265 -8.58 3.60 10.27
CA GLY A 265 -8.82 4.80 9.46
C GLY A 265 -7.80 4.98 8.33
N GLY A 266 -6.79 4.12 8.25
CA GLY A 266 -5.67 4.26 7.32
C GLY A 266 -4.64 5.28 7.78
N SER A 267 -3.60 5.48 6.97
CA SER A 267 -2.40 6.24 7.39
C SER A 267 -2.68 7.67 7.87
N LEU A 268 -3.64 8.36 7.26
CA LEU A 268 -4.03 9.72 7.65
C LEU A 268 -5.19 9.74 8.67
N GLY A 269 -5.82 8.59 8.92
CA GLY A 269 -7.11 8.53 9.60
C GLY A 269 -8.29 8.76 8.66
N ALA A 270 -9.48 8.35 9.10
CA ALA A 270 -10.73 8.54 8.38
C ALA A 270 -11.75 9.23 9.29
N ASN A 271 -12.00 10.51 9.06
CA ASN A 271 -12.86 11.31 9.94
C ASN A 271 -14.29 10.73 10.04
N ALA A 272 -14.85 10.26 8.93
CA ALA A 272 -16.17 9.64 8.92
C ALA A 272 -16.24 8.39 9.80
N ILE A 273 -15.20 7.54 9.78
CA ILE A 273 -15.10 6.36 10.65
C ILE A 273 -14.95 6.82 12.11
N ASN A 274 -14.14 7.85 12.35
CA ASN A 274 -13.90 8.32 13.70
C ASN A 274 -15.18 8.87 14.36
N ILE A 275 -15.95 9.69 13.63
CA ILE A 275 -17.23 10.22 14.09
C ILE A 275 -18.24 9.09 14.33
N ALA A 276 -18.35 8.13 13.40
CA ALA A 276 -19.25 6.99 13.56
C ALA A 276 -18.89 6.18 14.82
N MET A 277 -17.61 5.92 15.04
CA MET A 277 -17.15 5.18 16.20
C MET A 277 -17.32 5.95 17.50
N LEU A 278 -17.07 7.26 17.52
CA LEU A 278 -17.28 8.09 18.69
C LEU A 278 -18.72 8.00 19.22
N ASN A 279 -19.68 7.90 18.31
CA ASN A 279 -21.11 7.80 18.66
C ASN A 279 -21.53 6.38 19.12
N LEU A 280 -20.78 5.33 18.76
CA LEU A 280 -21.21 3.93 18.94
C LEU A 280 -20.36 3.14 19.94
N TYR A 281 -19.07 3.44 20.10
CA TYR A 281 -18.10 2.57 20.79
C TYR A 281 -18.54 2.22 22.21
N TYR A 282 -19.07 3.19 22.95
CA TYR A 282 -19.43 3.01 24.36
C TYR A 282 -20.62 2.07 24.50
N GLN A 283 -21.65 2.25 23.68
CA GLN A 283 -22.82 1.36 23.65
C GLN A 283 -22.41 -0.06 23.23
N MET A 284 -21.58 -0.21 22.20
CA MET A 284 -21.08 -1.51 21.75
C MET A 284 -20.36 -2.28 22.88
N LEU A 285 -19.55 -1.58 23.68
CA LEU A 285 -18.83 -2.16 24.81
C LEU A 285 -19.75 -2.53 25.98
N LEU A 286 -20.82 -1.79 26.21
CA LEU A 286 -21.82 -2.10 27.25
C LEU A 286 -22.66 -3.33 26.88
N GLU A 287 -23.13 -3.40 25.64
CA GLU A 287 -23.97 -4.50 25.15
C GLU A 287 -23.17 -5.81 25.01
N ASN A 288 -21.87 -5.71 24.69
CA ASN A 288 -21.02 -6.87 24.45
C ASN A 288 -19.88 -6.94 25.47
N LYS A 289 -20.06 -7.73 26.54
CA LYS A 289 -19.05 -7.91 27.61
C LYS A 289 -17.75 -8.54 27.13
N ASN A 290 -17.78 -9.30 26.03
CA ASN A 290 -16.61 -9.98 25.47
C ASN A 290 -15.95 -9.19 24.31
N LEU A 291 -16.45 -7.99 24.01
CA LEU A 291 -15.89 -7.15 22.94
C LEU A 291 -14.75 -6.27 23.45
N TYR A 292 -13.70 -6.22 22.64
CA TYR A 292 -12.53 -5.37 22.76
C TYR A 292 -12.36 -4.55 21.51
N ILE A 293 -11.96 -3.29 21.63
CA ILE A 293 -11.84 -2.38 20.50
C ILE A 293 -10.40 -1.85 20.45
N ILE A 294 -9.75 -2.03 19.30
CA ILE A 294 -8.52 -1.33 18.93
C ILE A 294 -8.90 -0.34 17.84
N TRP A 295 -8.73 0.95 18.10
CA TRP A 295 -9.17 2.00 17.19
C TRP A 295 -8.00 2.91 16.82
N GLN A 296 -7.63 2.85 15.55
CA GLN A 296 -6.63 3.72 14.95
C GLN A 296 -7.30 4.93 14.32
N THR A 297 -7.14 6.11 14.93
CA THR A 297 -7.86 7.34 14.56
C THR A 297 -7.16 8.18 13.49
N GLY A 298 -5.81 8.14 13.46
CA GLY A 298 -4.97 8.93 12.56
C GLY A 298 -4.12 9.95 13.31
N VAL A 299 -3.00 10.37 12.75
CA VAL A 299 -2.07 11.28 13.48
C VAL A 299 -2.71 12.62 13.77
N LYS A 300 -3.49 13.18 12.83
CA LYS A 300 -4.06 14.53 12.95
C LYS A 300 -5.25 14.61 13.90
N THR A 301 -6.03 13.55 14.00
CA THR A 301 -7.28 13.50 14.77
C THR A 301 -7.13 12.76 16.09
N PHE A 302 -5.93 12.27 16.41
CA PHE A 302 -5.71 11.49 17.63
C PHE A 302 -5.99 12.30 18.89
N ASP A 303 -5.39 13.48 19.02
CA ASP A 303 -5.52 14.29 20.25
C ASP A 303 -6.98 14.73 20.49
N GLU A 304 -7.69 15.09 19.42
CA GLU A 304 -9.12 15.41 19.49
C GLU A 304 -9.93 14.18 19.95
N MET A 305 -9.72 13.02 19.34
CA MET A 305 -10.45 11.81 19.68
C MET A 305 -10.12 11.33 21.10
N ASP A 306 -8.86 11.42 21.53
CA ASP A 306 -8.43 11.05 22.89
C ASP A 306 -9.11 11.93 23.95
N SER A 307 -9.34 13.21 23.66
CA SER A 307 -10.06 14.11 24.56
C SER A 307 -11.56 13.81 24.68
N LEU A 308 -12.17 13.27 23.63
CA LEU A 308 -13.61 12.97 23.56
C LEU A 308 -13.95 11.55 24.04
N VAL A 309 -13.03 10.61 23.90
CA VAL A 309 -13.21 9.21 24.24
C VAL A 309 -13.03 9.01 25.75
N LYS A 310 -14.00 8.37 26.39
CA LYS A 310 -13.89 7.98 27.79
C LYS A 310 -12.97 6.77 27.93
N ASN A 311 -12.02 6.85 28.85
CA ASN A 311 -11.15 5.74 29.19
C ASN A 311 -11.96 4.50 29.57
N HIS A 312 -11.75 3.40 28.84
CA HIS A 312 -12.40 2.12 29.10
C HIS A 312 -11.36 0.98 29.00
N PRO A 313 -11.34 0.00 29.93
CA PRO A 313 -10.28 -1.02 29.99
C PRO A 313 -10.20 -1.93 28.75
N ARG A 314 -11.30 -2.02 27.99
CA ARG A 314 -11.42 -2.83 26.76
C ARG A 314 -11.30 -1.99 25.47
N LEU A 315 -10.86 -0.74 25.57
CA LEU A 315 -10.66 0.17 24.45
C LEU A 315 -9.19 0.61 24.39
N HIS A 316 -8.58 0.44 23.23
CA HIS A 316 -7.25 0.92 22.93
C HIS A 316 -7.31 1.92 21.77
N LEU A 317 -7.10 3.20 22.07
CA LEU A 317 -7.02 4.27 21.08
C LEU A 317 -5.55 4.48 20.69
N THR A 318 -5.26 4.59 19.40
CA THR A 318 -3.89 4.81 18.92
C THR A 318 -3.85 5.73 17.69
N PRO A 319 -2.81 6.58 17.54
CA PRO A 319 -2.55 7.23 16.25
C PRO A 319 -2.02 6.21 15.23
N CYS A 320 -1.93 6.61 13.95
CA CYS A 320 -1.17 5.83 12.97
C CYS A 320 0.33 6.15 13.14
N ARG A 321 1.10 5.24 13.74
CA ARG A 321 2.57 5.36 13.81
C ARG A 321 3.23 4.52 12.71
N SER A 322 4.45 4.90 12.34
CA SER A 322 5.29 4.20 11.36
C SER A 322 5.58 2.73 11.75
N ARG A 323 5.45 2.41 13.04
CA ARG A 323 5.58 1.06 13.60
C ARG A 323 4.25 0.37 13.93
N CYS A 324 3.11 0.89 13.45
CA CYS A 324 1.82 0.38 13.91
C CYS A 324 1.47 -1.05 13.49
N PHE A 325 2.20 -1.69 12.58
CA PHE A 325 2.04 -3.09 12.21
C PHE A 325 3.36 -3.66 11.71
#